data_AF-A0A271IYP1-F1
#
_entry.id   AF-A0A271IYP1-F1
#
_cell.length_a   1.000
_cell.length_b   1.000
_cell.length_c   1.000
_cell.angle_alpha   90.00
_cell.angle_beta   90.00
_cell.angle_gamma   90.00
#
_symmetry.space_group_name_H-M   'P 1'
#
loop_
_entity.id
_entity.type
_entity.pdbx_description
1 polymer ?
#
loop_
_entity_poly.entity_id
_entity_poly.type
_entity_poly.pdbx_seq_one_letter_code
_entity_poly.pdbx_strand_id
1 'polypeptide(L)'
;MATFDRDPGVPFPHRMRAFADALEAEGRPTTAAHVRAAVDTHEMFVAEGRLGEGQAHLVRALTGFVPARVLKEIEAGPHQGNAEAG
;
A
#
# COMPACT_ATOMS: atom_id res chain seq x y z
N MET A 1 -2.87 0.74 -17.40
CA MET A 1 -1.98 1.55 -16.56
C MET A 1 -2.67 1.72 -15.22
N ALA A 2 -2.36 0.84 -14.26
CA ALA A 2 -2.98 0.78 -12.95
C ALA A 2 -2.81 2.13 -12.23
N THR A 3 -3.93 2.81 -11.99
CA THR A 3 -3.95 4.04 -11.22
C THR A 3 -4.23 3.67 -9.78
N PHE A 4 -3.33 4.05 -8.88
CA PHE A 4 -3.55 3.91 -7.44
C PHE A 4 -4.65 4.90 -7.06
N ASP A 5 -5.83 4.40 -6.70
CA ASP A 5 -6.95 5.22 -6.25
C ASP A 5 -6.59 5.91 -4.92
N ARG A 6 -6.98 7.17 -4.78
CA ARG A 6 -6.51 8.08 -3.72
C ARG A 6 -7.56 8.42 -2.69
N ASP A 7 -8.71 7.74 -2.68
CA ASP A 7 -9.77 8.08 -1.73
C ASP A 7 -9.25 7.93 -0.29
N PRO A 8 -9.18 9.03 0.50
CA PRO A 8 -8.68 9.02 1.87
C PRO A 8 -9.64 8.32 2.83
N GLY A 9 -10.90 8.10 2.43
CA GLY A 9 -11.90 7.33 3.17
C GLY A 9 -11.75 5.81 2.99
N VAL A 10 -10.95 5.35 2.03
CA VAL A 10 -10.70 3.92 1.81
C VAL A 10 -9.44 3.49 2.57
N PRO A 11 -9.52 2.49 3.47
CA PRO A 11 -8.36 2.05 4.21
C PRO A 11 -7.23 1.61 3.28
N PHE A 12 -6.01 1.92 3.67
CA PHE A 12 -4.82 1.65 2.87
C PHE A 12 -4.73 0.20 2.33
N PRO A 13 -4.98 -0.86 3.14
CA PRO A 13 -4.97 -2.24 2.65
C PRO A 13 -5.94 -2.49 1.49
N HIS A 14 -7.12 -1.88 1.51
CA HIS A 14 -8.11 -2.01 0.45
C HIS A 14 -7.60 -1.42 -0.87
N ARG A 15 -6.95 -0.25 -0.83
CA ARG A 15 -6.38 0.39 -2.03
C ARG A 15 -5.26 -0.44 -2.65
N MET A 16 -4.42 -1.06 -1.83
CA MET A 16 -3.36 -1.95 -2.30
C MET A 16 -3.89 -3.27 -2.88
N ARG A 17 -4.97 -3.83 -2.31
CA ARG A 17 -5.66 -4.99 -2.89
C ARG A 17 -6.23 -4.65 -4.28
N ALA A 18 -6.89 -3.51 -4.42
CA ALA A 18 -7.37 -3.03 -5.73
C ALA A 18 -6.22 -2.83 -6.74
N PHE A 19 -5.08 -2.32 -6.28
CA PHE A 19 -3.88 -2.20 -7.11
C PHE A 19 -3.32 -3.57 -7.54
N ALA A 20 -3.33 -4.58 -6.66
CA ALA A 20 -2.96 -5.95 -7.02
C ALA A 20 -3.91 -6.53 -8.07
N ASP A 21 -5.22 -6.29 -7.95
CA ASP A 21 -6.20 -6.76 -8.94
C ASP A 21 -5.98 -6.10 -10.31
N ALA A 22 -5.62 -4.81 -10.33
CA ALA A 22 -5.25 -4.11 -11.55
C ALA A 22 -3.97 -4.69 -12.19
N LEU A 23 -2.97 -5.05 -11.39
CA LEU A 23 -1.75 -5.71 -11.89
C LEU A 23 -2.05 -7.09 -12.48
N GLU A 24 -2.96 -7.84 -11.86
CA GLU A 24 -3.38 -9.13 -12.38
C GLU A 24 -4.10 -9.00 -13.73
N ALA A 25 -5.01 -8.03 -13.84
CA ALA A 25 -5.70 -7.70 -15.09
C ALA A 25 -4.74 -7.20 -16.19
N GLU A 26 -3.61 -6.58 -15.82
CA GLU A 26 -2.54 -6.19 -16.75
C GLU A 26 -1.61 -7.34 -17.17
N GLY A 27 -1.88 -8.58 -16.74
CA GLY A 27 -1.04 -9.73 -17.05
C GLY A 27 0.25 -9.78 -16.21
N ARG A 28 0.26 -9.16 -15.02
CA ARG A 28 1.38 -9.16 -14.07
C ARG A 28 1.03 -9.94 -12.78
N PRO A 29 0.60 -11.21 -12.86
CA PRO A 29 0.11 -11.97 -11.70
C PRO A 29 1.17 -12.16 -10.60
N THR A 30 2.45 -12.32 -10.97
CA THR A 30 3.55 -12.42 -9.99
C THR A 30 3.74 -11.12 -9.21
N THR A 31 3.54 -9.96 -9.84
CA THR A 31 3.59 -8.67 -9.14
C THR A 31 2.36 -8.51 -8.24
N ALA A 32 1.17 -8.89 -8.72
CA ALA A 32 -0.05 -8.86 -7.92
C ALA A 32 0.07 -9.73 -6.65
N ALA A 33 0.61 -10.95 -6.78
CA ALA A 33 0.84 -11.85 -5.64
C ALA A 33 1.81 -11.25 -4.62
N HIS A 34 2.90 -10.62 -5.06
CA HIS A 34 3.82 -9.92 -4.16
C HIS A 34 3.15 -8.76 -3.43
N VAL A 35 2.33 -7.98 -4.14
CA VAL A 35 1.57 -6.89 -3.51
C VAL A 35 0.62 -7.43 -2.44
N ARG A 36 -0.14 -8.50 -2.73
CA ARG A 36 -1.05 -9.12 -1.76
C ARG A 36 -0.30 -9.61 -0.51
N ALA A 37 0.80 -10.34 -0.69
CA ALA A 37 1.62 -10.83 0.41
C ALA A 37 2.19 -9.68 1.28
N ALA A 38 2.60 -8.58 0.65
CA ALA A 38 3.08 -7.40 1.36
C ALA A 38 1.98 -6.72 2.18
N VAL A 39 0.74 -6.68 1.65
CA VAL A 39 -0.43 -6.15 2.36
C VAL A 39 -0.82 -7.04 3.53
N ASP A 40 -0.91 -8.36 3.33
CA ASP A 40 -1.26 -9.30 4.41
C ASP A 40 -0.24 -9.20 5.57
N THR A 41 1.04 -9.08 5.23
CA THR A 41 2.11 -8.88 6.22
C THR A 41 1.97 -7.52 6.94
N HIS A 42 1.61 -6.46 6.22
CA HIS A 42 1.33 -5.15 6.83
C HIS A 42 0.14 -5.21 7.79
N GLU A 43 -0.95 -5.89 7.43
CA GLU A 43 -2.13 -6.05 8.29
C GLU A 43 -1.78 -6.83 9.57
N MET A 44 -0.90 -7.83 9.49
CA MET A 44 -0.37 -8.53 10.66
C MET A 44 0.40 -7.60 11.59
N PHE A 45 1.32 -6.77 11.06
CA PHE A 45 2.04 -5.77 11.87
C PHE A 45 1.10 -4.75 12.50
N VAL A 46 0.05 -4.31 11.79
CA VAL A 46 -0.96 -3.40 12.35
C VAL A 46 -1.72 -4.05 13.49
N ALA A 47 -2.13 -5.32 13.36
CA ALA A 47 -2.79 -6.08 14.41
C ALA A 47 -1.90 -6.25 15.67
N GLU A 48 -0.58 -6.31 15.49
CA GLU A 48 0.41 -6.34 16.58
C GLU A 48 0.71 -4.94 17.18
N GLY A 49 0.10 -3.87 16.68
CA GLY A 49 0.37 -2.49 17.12
C GLY A 49 1.70 -1.93 16.59
N ARG A 50 2.33 -2.58 15.60
CA ARG A 50 3.65 -2.27 15.04
C ARG A 50 3.53 -1.55 13.69
N LEU A 51 2.78 -0.45 13.66
CA LEU A 51 2.45 0.29 12.44
C LEU A 51 3.70 0.73 11.64
N GLY A 52 4.70 1.29 12.31
CA GLY A 52 5.92 1.77 11.64
C GLY A 52 6.73 0.65 10.99
N GLU A 53 6.81 -0.52 11.62
CA GLU A 53 7.47 -1.70 11.05
C GLU A 53 6.67 -2.26 9.88
N GLY A 54 5.34 -2.29 10.00
CA GLY A 54 4.45 -2.66 8.90
C GLY A 54 4.61 -1.75 7.68
N GLN A 55 4.75 -0.43 7.88
CA GLN A 55 4.99 0.52 6.79
C GLN A 55 6.37 0.32 6.15
N ALA A 56 7.43 0.21 6.95
CA ALA A 56 8.78 -0.01 6.45
C ALA A 56 8.89 -1.32 5.66
N HIS A 57 8.28 -2.40 6.15
CA HIS A 57 8.24 -3.69 5.47
C HIS A 57 7.55 -3.58 4.11
N LEU A 58 6.39 -2.91 4.09
CA LEU A 58 5.59 -2.72 2.90
C LEU A 58 6.33 -1.89 1.83
N VAL A 59 6.93 -0.76 2.20
CA VAL A 59 7.75 0.06 1.28
C VAL A 59 8.88 -0.77 0.70
N ARG A 60 9.59 -1.54 1.53
CA ARG A 60 10.67 -2.42 1.09
C ARG A 60 10.19 -3.51 0.14
N ALA A 61 9.07 -4.19 0.47
CA ALA A 61 8.52 -5.28 -0.32
C ALA A 61 8.05 -4.83 -1.71
N LEU A 62 7.60 -3.57 -1.82
CA LEU A 62 7.09 -3.00 -3.06
C LEU A 62 8.17 -2.25 -3.86
N THR A 63 9.33 -1.99 -3.25
CA THR A 63 10.46 -1.35 -3.92
C THR A 63 10.90 -2.20 -5.11
N GLY A 64 10.95 -1.58 -6.29
CA GLY A 64 11.29 -2.24 -7.56
C GLY A 64 10.08 -2.82 -8.32
N PHE A 65 8.90 -2.90 -7.70
CA PHE A 65 7.67 -3.36 -8.35
C PHE A 65 6.69 -2.23 -8.65
N VAL A 66 6.70 -1.20 -7.81
CA VAL A 66 5.86 -0.01 -7.96
C VAL A 66 6.72 1.25 -8.11
N PRO A 67 6.23 2.28 -8.82
CA PRO A 67 6.96 3.52 -8.99
C PRO A 67 7.27 4.19 -7.65
N ALA A 68 8.42 4.86 -7.55
CA ALA A 68 8.85 5.57 -6.33
C ALA A 68 7.82 6.60 -5.82
N ARG A 69 6.99 7.17 -6.71
CA ARG A 69 5.88 8.06 -6.28
C ARG A 69 4.88 7.34 -5.38
N VAL A 70 4.55 6.09 -5.72
CA VAL A 70 3.60 5.25 -4.95
C VAL A 70 4.23 4.85 -3.62
N LEU A 71 5.53 4.54 -3.60
CA LEU A 71 6.27 4.27 -2.36
C LEU A 71 6.28 5.46 -1.40
N LYS A 72 6.50 6.67 -1.91
CA LYS A 72 6.45 7.90 -1.10
C LYS A 72 5.05 8.17 -0.54
N GLU A 73 4.00 7.84 -1.29
CA GLU A 73 2.61 7.96 -0.82
C GLU A 73 2.29 6.93 0.29
N ILE A 74 2.87 5.72 0.22
CA ILE A 74 2.78 4.70 1.28
C ILE A 74 3.50 5.18 2.55
N GLU A 75 4.71 5.72 2.39
CA GLU A 75 5.57 6.20 3.47
C GLU A 75 4.99 7.44 4.19
N ALA A 76 4.28 8.30 3.45
CA ALA A 76 3.60 9.47 4.02
C ALA A 76 2.41 9.10 4.92
N GLY A 77 1.83 7.90 4.76
CA GLY A 77 0.66 7.43 5.50
C GLY A 77 -0.59 8.33 5.34
N PRO A 78 -1.73 7.94 5.93
CA PRO A 78 -2.94 8.78 5.94
C PRO A 78 -2.84 10.04 6.83
N HIS A 79 -1.67 10.38 7.38
CA HIS A 79 -1.51 11.45 8.38
C HIS A 79 -1.15 12.82 7.82
N GLN A 80 -0.94 12.99 6.51
CA GLN A 80 -0.67 14.31 5.92
C GLN A 80 -1.91 15.09 5.46
N GLY A 81 -3.12 14.64 5.82
CA GLY A 81 -4.37 15.32 5.45
C GLY A 81 -5.28 15.73 6.62
N ASN A 82 -4.87 15.54 7.88
CA ASN A 82 -5.75 15.84 9.01
C ASN A 82 -5.02 16.42 10.25
N ALA A 83 -4.03 17.30 10.02
CA ALA A 83 -3.36 18.06 11.07
C ALA A 83 -3.69 19.55 11.07
N GLU A 84 -4.74 20.00 10.36
CA GLU A 84 -5.22 21.38 10.40
C GLU A 84 -6.76 21.45 10.27
N ALA A 85 -7.48 21.21 11.36
CA ALA A 85 -8.81 21.79 11.65
C ALA A 85 -9.29 21.27 13.02
N GLY A 86 -9.00 22.01 14.10
CA GLY A 86 -9.50 21.74 15.45
C GLY A 86 -8.75 22.51 16.51
#